data_AF-A0A1A7XQA6-F1
#
_entry.id   AF-A0A1A7XQA6-F1
#
_cell.length_a   1.000
_cell.length_b   1.000
_cell.length_c   1.000
_cell.angle_alpha   90.00
_cell.angle_beta   90.00
_cell.angle_gamma   90.00
#
_symmetry.space_group_name_H-M   'P 1'
#
loop_
_entity.id
_entity.type
_entity.pdbx_description
1 polymer ?
#
loop_
_entity_poly.entity_id
_entity_poly.type
_entity_poly.pdbx_seq_one_letter_code
_entity_poly.pdbx_strand_id
1 'polypeptide(L)'
;MLSAGRVTRCSLRVSRCIFSSSRNKGYQQANVVILPSHLANDFEAFCRSNPAPLPLLYHSQSGETSCDPLATDADVRSDIPQYCVYEEGRLVETVSSLQSYTGHSTTGSALQDVKRGSLSDMVSFYLGCSFGFEGKLKEAGIPVRNVDQGRNVSMYRTSVPCVPSGVFCCPLVVTMRPVPAGFLDAAAEVTHLNPLAHGAPVHIGDPALLGIRDLSKPDYGEPVELHPGDVPVFWACGVTAIEAIIHSRPPLAFSHSPGCMFLCDIPDSSIRTLPSDSPPTESDPGQAPICLPISHNPLFYSLVSKSAAANIRQLEEIIIEDPGQRGIRALFVQDELLRSCLALSHSSSVAITTGFPTHYMHSPPDETDGPPGAIAMATMLLSLGKQVTLLTDSRALEMNEAMVAEAVRRGVLKAAIPVVGFKDGGPQSALHFLCHHGDPSRPRSAESAFLSC
;
A
#
# COMPACT_ATOMS: atom_id res chain seq x y z
N MET A 1 -32.22 11.14 -25.84
CA MET A 1 -30.91 10.83 -26.47
C MET A 1 -30.20 9.83 -25.56
N LEU A 2 -29.72 8.70 -26.08
CA LEU A 2 -28.95 7.74 -25.29
C LEU A 2 -27.61 8.38 -24.90
N SER A 3 -27.16 8.23 -23.64
CA SER A 3 -25.81 8.69 -23.24
C SER A 3 -24.75 7.91 -24.03
N ALA A 4 -23.61 8.54 -24.32
CA ALA A 4 -22.52 7.87 -25.05
C ALA A 4 -22.01 6.63 -24.30
N GLY A 5 -21.96 6.69 -22.96
CA GLY A 5 -21.64 5.53 -22.10
C GLY A 5 -22.60 4.35 -22.31
N ARG A 6 -23.91 4.61 -22.36
CA ARG A 6 -24.93 3.59 -22.63
C ARG A 6 -24.81 2.98 -24.02
N VAL A 7 -24.57 3.79 -25.05
CA VAL A 7 -24.35 3.27 -26.42
C VAL A 7 -23.14 2.33 -26.46
N THR A 8 -22.08 2.68 -25.74
CA THR A 8 -20.89 1.82 -25.68
C THR A 8 -21.11 0.55 -24.87
N ARG A 9 -21.78 0.60 -23.71
CA ARG A 9 -22.16 -0.63 -22.97
C ARG A 9 -22.96 -1.57 -23.87
N CYS A 10 -23.95 -1.06 -24.62
CA CYS A 10 -24.70 -1.84 -25.60
C CYS A 10 -23.82 -2.41 -26.73
N SER A 11 -22.81 -1.68 -27.19
CA SER A 11 -21.87 -2.17 -28.23
C SER A 11 -20.90 -3.23 -27.70
N LEU A 12 -20.47 -3.12 -26.45
CA LEU A 12 -19.63 -4.10 -25.75
C LEU A 12 -20.37 -5.43 -25.56
N ARG A 13 -21.70 -5.43 -25.42
CA ARG A 13 -22.53 -6.67 -25.43
C ARG A 13 -22.37 -7.48 -26.73
N VAL A 14 -22.03 -6.83 -27.84
CA VAL A 14 -22.00 -7.43 -29.19
C VAL A 14 -20.57 -7.71 -29.68
N SER A 15 -19.57 -6.96 -29.20
CA SER A 15 -18.17 -7.09 -29.64
C SER A 15 -17.30 -7.79 -28.59
N ARG A 16 -16.87 -9.03 -28.88
CA ARG A 16 -15.89 -9.78 -28.07
C ARG A 16 -14.60 -8.97 -27.87
N CYS A 17 -14.13 -8.90 -26.62
CA CYS A 17 -12.83 -8.41 -26.14
C CYS A 17 -12.05 -7.52 -27.11
N ILE A 18 -12.32 -6.21 -27.07
CA ILE A 18 -11.35 -5.23 -27.51
C ILE A 18 -10.97 -4.42 -26.26
N PHE A 19 -9.70 -4.49 -25.89
CA PHE A 19 -9.08 -3.78 -24.76
C PHE A 19 -9.75 -2.42 -24.52
N SER A 20 -10.53 -2.35 -23.42
CA SER A 20 -11.35 -1.20 -23.06
C SER A 20 -10.50 0.05 -22.74
N SER A 21 -9.19 -0.12 -22.56
CA SER A 21 -8.22 0.93 -22.27
C SER A 21 -8.08 1.98 -23.39
N SER A 22 -8.41 1.65 -24.64
CA SER A 22 -8.14 2.54 -25.79
C SER A 22 -9.39 3.18 -26.43
N ARG A 23 -10.58 2.60 -26.27
CA ARG A 23 -11.77 2.98 -27.08
C ARG A 23 -12.72 4.00 -26.45
N ASN A 24 -12.70 4.21 -25.13
CA ASN A 24 -13.68 5.06 -24.44
C ASN A 24 -13.00 6.16 -23.62
N LYS A 25 -12.45 7.15 -24.32
CA LYS A 25 -11.87 8.33 -23.67
C LYS A 25 -13.01 9.14 -23.02
N GLY A 26 -12.93 9.39 -21.70
CA GLY A 26 -13.73 10.41 -21.02
C GLY A 26 -14.79 9.93 -20.03
N TYR A 27 -14.92 8.63 -19.75
CA TYR A 27 -15.88 8.09 -18.78
C TYR A 27 -15.20 7.17 -17.76
N GLN A 28 -15.62 7.28 -16.51
CA GLN A 28 -15.07 6.50 -15.39
C GLN A 28 -15.32 5.00 -15.59
N GLN A 29 -14.34 4.20 -15.22
CA GLN A 29 -14.44 2.74 -15.22
C GLN A 29 -14.37 2.20 -13.78
N ALA A 30 -15.09 1.11 -13.53
CA ALA A 30 -15.12 0.45 -12.23
C ALA A 30 -14.70 -1.02 -12.35
N ASN A 31 -13.89 -1.45 -11.40
CA ASN A 31 -13.70 -2.87 -11.11
C ASN A 31 -14.97 -3.38 -10.42
N VAL A 32 -15.43 -4.59 -10.76
CA VAL A 32 -16.62 -5.17 -10.15
C VAL A 32 -16.29 -6.49 -9.44
N VAL A 33 -16.83 -6.63 -8.24
CA VAL A 33 -16.86 -7.85 -7.42
C VAL A 33 -18.28 -8.10 -6.95
N ILE A 34 -18.75 -9.35 -7.03
CA ILE A 34 -20.10 -9.75 -6.62
C ILE A 34 -19.97 -10.87 -5.60
N LEU A 35 -20.54 -10.66 -4.42
CA LEU A 35 -20.41 -11.53 -3.26
C LEU A 35 -21.77 -11.91 -2.68
N PRO A 36 -21.89 -13.04 -1.97
CA PRO A 36 -23.08 -13.36 -1.19
C PRO A 36 -23.43 -12.24 -0.19
N SER A 37 -24.71 -11.96 -0.02
CA SER A 37 -25.20 -10.88 0.83
C SER A 37 -24.69 -10.93 2.27
N HIS A 38 -24.54 -12.13 2.85
CA HIS A 38 -24.02 -12.32 4.21
C HIS A 38 -22.55 -11.89 4.38
N LEU A 39 -21.79 -11.71 3.29
CA LEU A 39 -20.42 -11.19 3.31
C LEU A 39 -20.34 -9.69 3.03
N ALA A 40 -21.46 -9.04 2.69
CA ALA A 40 -21.44 -7.68 2.17
C ALA A 40 -20.93 -6.65 3.20
N ASN A 41 -21.41 -6.72 4.44
CA ASN A 41 -21.00 -5.81 5.51
C ASN A 41 -19.50 -5.94 5.82
N ASP A 42 -18.99 -7.17 5.88
CA ASP A 42 -17.58 -7.46 6.12
C ASP A 42 -16.71 -6.88 4.99
N PHE A 43 -17.15 -7.04 3.74
CA PHE A 43 -16.42 -6.54 2.57
C PHE A 43 -16.45 -5.02 2.47
N GLU A 44 -17.57 -4.38 2.80
CA GLU A 44 -17.68 -2.92 2.86
C GLU A 44 -16.73 -2.33 3.92
N ALA A 45 -16.70 -2.93 5.12
CA ALA A 45 -15.77 -2.56 6.18
C ALA A 45 -14.30 -2.83 5.77
N PHE A 46 -14.04 -3.90 5.02
CA PHE A 46 -12.73 -4.21 4.46
C PHE A 46 -12.29 -3.16 3.43
N CYS A 47 -13.19 -2.71 2.55
CA CYS A 47 -12.91 -1.63 1.59
C CYS A 47 -12.60 -0.31 2.31
N ARG A 48 -13.39 0.05 3.33
CA ARG A 48 -13.15 1.26 4.14
C ARG A 48 -11.81 1.24 4.86
N SER A 49 -11.37 0.07 5.31
CA SER A 49 -10.07 -0.11 5.98
C SER A 49 -8.90 -0.12 4.99
N ASN A 50 -9.17 -0.34 3.70
CA ASN A 50 -8.17 -0.46 2.64
C ASN A 50 -8.55 0.37 1.40
N PRO A 51 -8.74 1.71 1.54
CA PRO A 51 -9.32 2.53 0.48
C PRO A 51 -8.42 2.70 -0.75
N ALA A 52 -7.10 2.54 -0.60
CA ALA A 52 -6.16 2.65 -1.73
C ALA A 52 -6.33 1.49 -2.74
N PRO A 53 -6.26 0.20 -2.35
CA PRO A 53 -6.57 -0.89 -3.28
C PRO A 53 -8.06 -1.03 -3.58
N LEU A 54 -8.95 -0.67 -2.65
CA LEU A 54 -10.40 -0.91 -2.73
C LEU A 54 -11.22 0.38 -2.57
N PRO A 55 -11.06 1.37 -3.47
CA PRO A 55 -11.84 2.61 -3.40
C PRO A 55 -13.31 2.32 -3.74
N LEU A 56 -14.16 2.17 -2.72
CA LEU A 56 -15.56 1.83 -2.93
C LEU A 56 -16.33 3.02 -3.52
N LEU A 57 -16.86 2.86 -4.74
CA LEU A 57 -17.70 3.88 -5.39
C LEU A 57 -19.18 3.68 -5.05
N TYR A 58 -19.64 2.43 -5.10
CA TYR A 58 -21.03 2.06 -4.88
C TYR A 58 -21.13 0.56 -4.58
N HIS A 59 -22.17 0.16 -3.87
CA HIS A 59 -22.60 -1.23 -3.81
C HIS A 59 -24.13 -1.33 -3.95
N SER A 60 -24.61 -2.39 -4.58
CA SER A 60 -26.04 -2.63 -4.78
C SER A 60 -26.73 -3.11 -3.49
N GLN A 61 -28.06 -3.16 -3.51
CA GLN A 61 -28.80 -4.03 -2.58
C GLN A 61 -28.65 -5.50 -2.98
N SER A 62 -29.01 -6.41 -2.07
CA SER A 62 -29.01 -7.86 -2.37
C SER A 62 -29.98 -8.17 -3.51
N GLY A 63 -29.50 -8.88 -4.54
CA GLY A 63 -30.29 -9.26 -5.72
C GLY A 63 -30.50 -8.15 -6.74
N GLU A 64 -30.10 -6.92 -6.43
CA GLU A 64 -30.20 -5.79 -7.35
C GLU A 64 -29.14 -5.90 -8.45
N THR A 65 -29.55 -5.70 -9.69
CA THR A 65 -28.69 -5.80 -10.88
C THR A 65 -28.36 -4.44 -11.51
N SER A 66 -29.10 -3.40 -11.11
CA SER A 66 -28.90 -2.00 -11.46
C SER A 66 -27.78 -1.36 -10.66
N CYS A 67 -27.27 -0.23 -11.16
CA CYS A 67 -26.34 0.64 -10.44
C CYS A 67 -26.56 2.11 -10.84
N ASP A 68 -27.81 2.57 -10.68
CA ASP A 68 -28.26 3.89 -11.11
C ASP A 68 -27.35 5.06 -10.71
N PRO A 69 -26.72 5.08 -9.51
CA PRO A 69 -25.78 6.15 -9.16
C PRO A 69 -24.55 6.24 -10.06
N LEU A 70 -24.13 5.13 -10.68
CA LEU A 70 -22.97 5.07 -11.57
C LEU A 70 -23.35 5.08 -13.05
N ALA A 71 -24.48 4.47 -13.40
CA ALA A 71 -24.91 4.30 -14.78
C ALA A 71 -26.42 4.05 -14.87
N THR A 72 -27.11 4.80 -15.71
CA THR A 72 -28.55 4.61 -15.95
C THR A 72 -28.80 3.41 -16.84
N ASP A 73 -29.85 2.64 -16.55
CA ASP A 73 -30.27 1.43 -17.27
C ASP A 73 -29.15 0.38 -17.39
N ALA A 74 -28.27 0.32 -16.38
CA ALA A 74 -27.20 -0.65 -16.30
C ALA A 74 -27.71 -2.01 -15.80
N ASP A 75 -27.14 -3.08 -16.33
CA ASP A 75 -27.36 -4.44 -15.86
C ASP A 75 -26.01 -5.16 -15.68
N VAL A 76 -25.62 -5.33 -14.41
CA VAL A 76 -24.35 -5.96 -14.00
C VAL A 76 -24.19 -7.39 -14.50
N ARG A 77 -25.24 -8.03 -15.03
CA ARG A 77 -25.15 -9.39 -15.58
C ARG A 77 -24.64 -9.41 -17.01
N SER A 78 -24.70 -8.29 -17.72
CA SER A 78 -24.42 -8.24 -19.17
C SER A 78 -23.58 -7.05 -19.62
N ASP A 79 -23.42 -6.03 -18.79
CA ASP A 79 -22.74 -4.78 -19.17
C ASP A 79 -21.22 -4.78 -18.94
N ILE A 80 -20.68 -5.92 -18.52
CA ILE A 80 -19.25 -6.18 -18.42
C ILE A 80 -18.88 -7.19 -19.52
N PRO A 81 -17.81 -6.96 -20.30
CA PRO A 81 -17.45 -7.82 -21.43
C PRO A 81 -17.18 -9.29 -21.04
N GLN A 82 -16.62 -9.49 -19.85
CA GLN A 82 -16.21 -10.80 -19.36
C GLN A 82 -16.15 -10.84 -17.83
N TYR A 83 -16.65 -11.92 -17.26
CA TYR A 83 -16.67 -12.20 -15.82
C TYR A 83 -15.85 -13.45 -15.50
N CYS A 84 -15.26 -13.45 -14.31
CA CYS A 84 -14.64 -14.60 -13.68
C CYS A 84 -15.59 -15.15 -12.62
N VAL A 85 -15.84 -16.47 -12.66
CA VAL A 85 -16.68 -17.18 -11.70
C VAL A 85 -15.78 -17.91 -10.71
N TYR A 86 -16.02 -17.71 -9.42
CA TYR A 86 -15.25 -18.34 -8.35
C TYR A 86 -16.16 -19.21 -7.49
N GLU A 87 -15.74 -20.45 -7.22
CA GLU A 87 -16.37 -21.35 -6.26
C GLU A 87 -15.34 -21.77 -5.21
N GLU A 88 -15.66 -21.60 -3.93
CA GLU A 88 -14.75 -21.90 -2.81
C GLU A 88 -13.37 -21.20 -2.96
N GLY A 89 -13.40 -19.97 -3.49
CA GLY A 89 -12.21 -19.15 -3.75
C GLY A 89 -11.35 -19.60 -4.96
N ARG A 90 -11.84 -20.52 -5.80
CA ARG A 90 -11.14 -20.98 -7.01
C ARG A 90 -11.83 -20.48 -8.27
N LEU A 91 -11.07 -19.92 -9.21
CA LEU A 91 -11.57 -19.59 -10.54
C LEU A 91 -11.99 -20.87 -11.27
N VAL A 92 -13.28 -21.02 -11.55
CA VAL A 92 -13.85 -22.22 -12.21
C VAL A 92 -14.09 -22.01 -13.70
N GLU A 93 -14.56 -20.82 -14.08
CA GLU A 93 -14.82 -20.49 -15.47
C GLU A 93 -14.81 -18.98 -15.72
N THR A 94 -14.80 -18.62 -16.99
CA THR A 94 -14.89 -17.25 -17.45
C THR A 94 -16.04 -17.15 -18.44
N VAL A 95 -17.00 -16.28 -18.17
CA VAL A 95 -18.26 -16.17 -18.92
C VAL A 95 -18.44 -14.75 -19.46
N SER A 96 -19.17 -14.60 -20.56
CA SER A 96 -19.48 -13.26 -21.12
C SER A 96 -20.76 -12.66 -20.54
N SER A 97 -21.47 -13.39 -19.69
CA SER A 97 -22.76 -12.96 -19.11
C SER A 97 -23.06 -13.79 -17.87
N LEU A 98 -23.69 -13.15 -16.88
CA LEU A 98 -24.19 -13.80 -15.66
C LEU A 98 -25.69 -14.12 -15.72
N GLN A 99 -26.35 -13.96 -16.88
CA GLN A 99 -27.79 -14.22 -17.01
C GLN A 99 -28.20 -15.64 -16.60
N SER A 100 -27.32 -16.63 -16.80
CA SER A 100 -27.52 -18.02 -16.37
C SER A 100 -27.54 -18.23 -14.86
N TYR A 101 -27.19 -17.22 -14.05
CA TYR A 101 -27.11 -17.30 -12.58
C TYR A 101 -28.33 -16.64 -11.89
N THR A 102 -29.44 -16.41 -12.60
CA THR A 102 -30.61 -15.66 -12.10
C THR A 102 -31.72 -16.53 -11.47
N GLY A 103 -31.45 -17.83 -11.26
CA GLY A 103 -32.36 -18.73 -10.51
C GLY A 103 -33.67 -19.13 -11.23
N HIS A 104 -33.88 -18.74 -12.49
CA HIS A 104 -35.09 -19.09 -13.25
C HIS A 104 -34.75 -20.03 -14.41
N SER A 105 -34.66 -21.32 -14.14
CA SER A 105 -34.67 -22.34 -15.18
C SER A 105 -36.11 -22.56 -15.66
N THR A 106 -36.42 -22.09 -16.87
CA THR A 106 -37.65 -22.44 -17.58
C THR A 106 -37.59 -23.82 -18.26
N THR A 107 -36.56 -24.63 -18.00
CA THR A 107 -36.38 -25.94 -18.63
C THR A 107 -36.05 -27.04 -17.61
N GLY A 108 -37.08 -27.54 -16.93
CA GLY A 108 -37.33 -28.96 -16.64
C GLY A 108 -36.26 -29.84 -15.95
N SER A 109 -35.16 -29.31 -15.41
CA SER A 109 -34.08 -30.10 -14.79
C SER A 109 -33.65 -29.50 -13.44
N ALA A 110 -34.58 -29.57 -12.48
CA ALA A 110 -34.44 -29.04 -11.11
C ALA A 110 -33.21 -29.52 -10.32
N LEU A 111 -32.49 -30.55 -10.79
CA LEU A 111 -31.30 -31.10 -10.14
C LEU A 111 -29.98 -30.42 -10.57
N GLN A 112 -29.94 -29.69 -11.70
CA GLN A 112 -28.75 -28.92 -12.10
C GLN A 112 -28.81 -27.45 -11.65
N ASP A 113 -30.02 -26.92 -11.45
CA ASP A 113 -30.24 -25.49 -11.16
C ASP A 113 -29.91 -25.10 -9.71
N VAL A 114 -30.00 -26.04 -8.76
CA VAL A 114 -29.69 -25.80 -7.34
C VAL A 114 -28.18 -25.66 -7.08
N LYS A 115 -27.32 -26.13 -8.00
CA LYS A 115 -25.87 -26.21 -7.77
C LYS A 115 -25.10 -24.94 -8.12
N ARG A 116 -25.64 -24.05 -8.95
CA ARG A 116 -24.87 -22.92 -9.53
C ARG A 116 -24.98 -21.60 -8.78
N GLY A 117 -25.78 -21.54 -7.70
CA GLY A 117 -26.06 -20.35 -6.91
C GLY A 117 -26.92 -19.30 -7.64
N SER A 118 -27.63 -18.47 -6.86
CA SER A 118 -28.55 -17.46 -7.38
C SER A 118 -28.05 -16.06 -7.09
N LEU A 119 -27.97 -15.21 -8.11
CA LEU A 119 -27.69 -13.78 -7.99
C LEU A 119 -28.71 -13.04 -7.12
N SER A 120 -29.88 -13.62 -6.86
CA SER A 120 -30.93 -13.01 -6.02
C SER A 120 -30.50 -12.72 -4.57
N ASP A 121 -29.44 -13.37 -4.09
CA ASP A 121 -28.88 -13.15 -2.74
C ASP A 121 -27.42 -12.65 -2.79
N MET A 122 -27.08 -11.89 -3.82
CA MET A 122 -25.73 -11.36 -4.01
C MET A 122 -25.72 -9.84 -4.10
N VAL A 123 -24.62 -9.24 -3.67
CA VAL A 123 -24.37 -7.81 -3.66
C VAL A 123 -23.21 -7.52 -4.62
N SER A 124 -23.41 -6.55 -5.51
CA SER A 124 -22.40 -6.08 -6.45
C SER A 124 -21.69 -4.86 -5.91
N PHE A 125 -20.36 -4.92 -5.83
CA PHE A 125 -19.47 -3.84 -5.40
C PHE A 125 -18.75 -3.27 -6.62
N TYR A 126 -18.82 -1.95 -6.76
CA TYR A 126 -18.16 -1.18 -7.79
C TYR A 126 -17.02 -0.41 -7.15
N LEU A 127 -15.80 -0.79 -7.51
CA LEU A 127 -14.57 -0.22 -6.98
C LEU A 127 -13.92 0.66 -8.04
N GLY A 128 -13.42 1.81 -7.60
CA GLY A 128 -12.65 2.72 -8.43
C GLY A 128 -11.46 2.00 -9.06
N CYS A 129 -11.24 2.31 -10.33
CA CYS A 129 -10.10 1.81 -11.08
C CYS A 129 -9.15 2.98 -11.35
N SER A 130 -7.88 2.66 -11.60
CA SER A 130 -6.84 3.60 -12.06
C SER A 130 -7.07 4.16 -13.47
N PHE A 131 -8.32 4.43 -13.85
CA PHE A 131 -8.61 5.06 -15.12
C PHE A 131 -8.19 6.54 -15.10
N GLY A 132 -7.54 7.00 -16.18
CA GLY A 132 -6.88 8.30 -16.23
C GLY A 132 -5.51 8.36 -15.55
N PHE A 133 -5.09 7.33 -14.81
CA PHE A 133 -3.76 7.26 -14.18
C PHE A 133 -2.64 7.37 -15.22
N GLU A 134 -2.69 6.56 -16.28
CA GLU A 134 -1.70 6.59 -17.36
C GLU A 134 -1.78 7.88 -18.17
N GLY A 135 -2.97 8.47 -18.29
CA GLY A 135 -3.19 9.77 -18.92
C GLY A 135 -2.45 10.88 -18.17
N LYS A 136 -2.64 10.97 -16.85
CA LYS A 136 -1.96 11.94 -15.98
C LYS A 136 -0.44 11.80 -16.01
N LEU A 137 0.07 10.57 -16.00
CA LEU A 137 1.51 10.33 -16.15
C LEU A 137 2.02 10.85 -17.50
N LYS A 138 1.33 10.54 -18.60
CA LYS A 138 1.69 11.02 -19.94
C LYS A 138 1.62 12.54 -20.08
N GLU A 139 0.58 13.17 -19.53
CA GLU A 139 0.42 14.63 -19.50
C GLU A 139 1.56 15.32 -18.74
N ALA A 140 2.09 14.68 -17.70
CA ALA A 140 3.26 15.11 -16.96
C ALA A 140 4.60 14.80 -17.66
N GLY A 141 4.57 14.23 -18.87
CA GLY A 141 5.77 13.84 -19.62
C GLY A 141 6.45 12.56 -19.12
N ILE A 142 5.79 11.80 -18.24
CA ILE A 142 6.32 10.57 -17.66
C ILE A 142 6.04 9.42 -18.63
N PRO A 143 7.06 8.66 -19.06
CA PRO A 143 6.86 7.53 -19.96
C PRO A 143 6.07 6.42 -19.27
N VAL A 144 5.11 5.83 -19.98
CA VAL A 144 4.29 4.72 -19.48
C VAL A 144 4.68 3.46 -20.23
N ARG A 145 5.75 2.80 -19.74
CA ARG A 145 6.44 1.72 -20.46
C ARG A 145 5.54 0.58 -20.91
N ASN A 146 4.56 0.18 -20.09
CA ASN A 146 3.61 -0.87 -20.46
C ASN A 146 2.78 -0.49 -21.69
N VAL A 147 2.36 0.78 -21.79
CA VAL A 147 1.61 1.27 -22.96
C VAL A 147 2.52 1.36 -24.17
N ASP A 148 3.75 1.86 -24.01
CA ASP A 148 4.73 1.96 -25.09
C ASP A 148 5.07 0.56 -25.66
N GLN A 149 5.06 -0.47 -24.81
CA GLN A 149 5.30 -1.87 -25.17
C GLN A 149 4.03 -2.62 -25.62
N GLY A 150 2.85 -1.99 -25.57
CA GLY A 150 1.58 -2.63 -25.91
C GLY A 150 1.19 -3.79 -24.99
N ARG A 151 1.65 -3.78 -23.73
CA ARG A 151 1.45 -4.81 -22.71
C ARG A 151 0.48 -4.36 -21.63
N ASN A 152 -0.25 -5.31 -21.05
CA ASN A 152 -0.95 -5.09 -19.80
C ASN A 152 0.05 -4.78 -18.67
N VAL A 153 -0.34 -3.92 -17.73
CA VAL A 153 0.51 -3.56 -16.60
C VAL A 153 0.83 -4.79 -15.74
N SER A 154 2.08 -4.90 -15.30
CA SER A 154 2.51 -5.95 -14.39
C SER A 154 1.89 -5.75 -13.00
N MET A 155 1.31 -6.80 -12.44
CA MET A 155 0.74 -6.77 -11.09
C MET A 155 1.29 -7.92 -10.25
N TYR A 156 1.54 -7.65 -8.97
CA TYR A 156 2.22 -8.55 -8.06
C TYR A 156 1.47 -8.66 -6.74
N ARG A 157 1.35 -9.90 -6.25
CA ARG A 157 0.96 -10.18 -4.88
C ARG A 157 2.15 -9.88 -3.97
N THR A 158 1.94 -9.00 -2.98
CA THR A 158 2.99 -8.62 -2.04
C THR A 158 2.97 -9.50 -0.78
N SER A 159 3.99 -9.39 0.06
CA SER A 159 3.97 -9.90 1.44
C SER A 159 3.27 -8.98 2.43
N VAL A 160 2.83 -7.79 1.99
CA VAL A 160 2.17 -6.79 2.83
C VAL A 160 0.69 -7.16 2.97
N PRO A 161 0.17 -7.45 4.18
CA PRO A 161 -1.23 -7.77 4.36
C PRO A 161 -2.10 -6.50 4.26
N CYS A 162 -3.31 -6.65 3.73
CA CYS A 162 -4.37 -5.67 3.95
C CYS A 162 -4.79 -5.65 5.41
N VAL A 163 -5.35 -4.52 5.86
CA VAL A 163 -5.97 -4.41 7.19
C VAL A 163 -7.20 -5.33 7.22
N PRO A 164 -7.24 -6.36 8.08
CA PRO A 164 -8.30 -7.36 8.07
C PRO A 164 -9.63 -6.78 8.56
N SER A 165 -10.74 -7.30 8.04
CA SER A 165 -12.10 -6.95 8.49
C SER A 165 -13.04 -8.13 8.28
N GLY A 166 -13.69 -8.59 9.35
CA GLY A 166 -14.57 -9.76 9.31
C GLY A 166 -13.83 -10.99 8.79
N VAL A 167 -14.40 -11.68 7.80
CA VAL A 167 -13.75 -12.84 7.14
C VAL A 167 -12.63 -12.47 6.15
N PHE A 168 -12.47 -11.18 5.80
CA PHE A 168 -11.53 -10.76 4.77
C PHE A 168 -10.15 -10.46 5.37
N CYS A 169 -9.17 -11.24 4.93
CA CYS A 169 -7.74 -11.06 5.20
C CYS A 169 -6.96 -11.61 4.01
N CYS A 170 -6.26 -10.74 3.28
CA CYS A 170 -5.52 -11.11 2.08
C CYS A 170 -4.29 -10.21 1.90
N PRO A 171 -3.30 -10.63 1.10
CA PRO A 171 -2.18 -9.78 0.70
C PRO A 171 -2.64 -8.64 -0.22
N LEU A 172 -1.99 -7.48 -0.09
CA LEU A 172 -2.11 -6.38 -1.03
C LEU A 172 -1.56 -6.79 -2.40
N VAL A 173 -2.30 -6.46 -3.47
CA VAL A 173 -1.80 -6.52 -4.84
C VAL A 173 -1.40 -5.13 -5.29
N VAL A 174 -0.26 -5.02 -5.95
CA VAL A 174 0.26 -3.77 -6.50
C VAL A 174 0.45 -3.86 -8.01
N THR A 175 0.25 -2.74 -8.71
CA THR A 175 0.75 -2.56 -10.08
C THR A 175 2.14 -1.96 -10.03
N MET A 176 3.04 -2.39 -10.89
CA MET A 176 4.39 -1.82 -11.01
C MET A 176 4.53 -1.09 -12.34
N ARG A 177 5.10 0.11 -12.32
CA ARG A 177 5.55 0.81 -13.52
C ARG A 177 6.98 1.29 -13.36
N PRO A 178 7.84 1.11 -14.38
CA PRO A 178 9.14 1.73 -14.40
C PRO A 178 9.00 3.24 -14.61
N VAL A 179 9.58 4.04 -13.71
CA VAL A 179 9.59 5.51 -13.80
C VAL A 179 11.03 5.99 -13.77
N PRO A 180 11.50 6.81 -14.72
CA PRO A 180 12.85 7.35 -14.66
C PRO A 180 13.07 8.15 -13.37
N ALA A 181 14.22 8.00 -12.72
CA ALA A 181 14.48 8.57 -11.40
C ALA A 181 14.18 10.09 -11.29
N GLY A 182 14.44 10.86 -12.34
CA GLY A 182 14.15 12.31 -12.39
C GLY A 182 12.67 12.68 -12.45
N PHE A 183 11.77 11.71 -12.63
CA PHE A 183 10.32 11.90 -12.68
C PHE A 183 9.59 11.37 -11.44
N LEU A 184 10.29 10.88 -10.42
CA LEU A 184 9.65 10.30 -9.23
C LEU A 184 8.76 11.29 -8.48
N ASP A 185 9.23 12.53 -8.27
CA ASP A 185 8.44 13.58 -7.64
C ASP A 185 7.18 13.90 -8.45
N ALA A 186 7.33 14.09 -9.77
CA ALA A 186 6.21 14.35 -10.66
C ALA A 186 5.20 13.20 -10.65
N ALA A 187 5.67 11.94 -10.65
CA ALA A 187 4.81 10.76 -10.59
C ALA A 187 4.00 10.73 -9.29
N ALA A 188 4.63 11.01 -8.14
CA ALA A 188 3.93 11.09 -6.87
C ALA A 188 2.93 12.27 -6.86
N GLU A 189 3.33 13.45 -7.34
CA GLU A 189 2.51 14.66 -7.36
C GLU A 189 1.26 14.50 -8.25
N VAL A 190 1.36 13.90 -9.44
CA VAL A 190 0.17 13.75 -10.30
C VAL A 190 -0.76 12.61 -9.88
N THR A 191 -0.28 11.68 -9.05
CA THR A 191 -1.06 10.50 -8.62
C THR A 191 -1.66 10.65 -7.22
N HIS A 192 -1.12 11.49 -6.33
CA HIS A 192 -1.61 11.59 -4.94
C HIS A 192 -3.04 12.10 -4.77
N LEU A 193 -3.52 12.99 -5.66
CA LEU A 193 -4.86 13.61 -5.56
C LEU A 193 -5.99 12.73 -6.11
N ASN A 194 -5.86 11.40 -6.03
CA ASN A 194 -6.90 10.49 -6.53
C ASN A 194 -7.38 9.52 -5.45
N PRO A 195 -8.16 9.99 -4.46
CA PRO A 195 -8.70 9.13 -3.39
C PRO A 195 -9.60 8.02 -3.94
N LEU A 196 -10.10 8.17 -5.17
CA LEU A 196 -10.97 7.19 -5.83
C LEU A 196 -10.20 6.28 -6.82
N ALA A 197 -8.87 6.40 -6.94
CA ALA A 197 -8.09 5.58 -7.86
C ALA A 197 -6.62 5.40 -7.45
N HIS A 198 -6.39 4.50 -6.48
CA HIS A 198 -5.09 4.03 -5.97
C HIS A 198 -4.21 5.05 -5.24
N GLY A 199 -4.31 6.35 -5.56
CA GLY A 199 -3.63 7.43 -4.85
C GLY A 199 -2.13 7.46 -5.11
N ALA A 200 -1.37 7.93 -4.11
CA ALA A 200 0.09 7.99 -4.14
C ALA A 200 0.72 6.58 -4.27
N PRO A 201 1.97 6.48 -4.77
CA PRO A 201 2.71 5.22 -4.73
C PRO A 201 2.73 4.62 -3.32
N VAL A 202 2.52 3.31 -3.22
CA VAL A 202 2.65 2.56 -1.95
C VAL A 202 4.09 2.12 -1.69
N HIS A 203 4.92 2.06 -2.73
CA HIS A 203 6.34 1.74 -2.62
C HIS A 203 7.12 2.28 -3.82
N ILE A 204 8.39 2.66 -3.59
CA ILE A 204 9.29 3.20 -4.60
C ILE A 204 10.70 2.64 -4.36
N GLY A 205 11.21 1.84 -5.30
CA GLY A 205 12.54 1.23 -5.20
C GLY A 205 12.51 -0.30 -5.23
N ASP A 206 13.25 -0.93 -4.35
CA ASP A 206 13.56 -2.35 -4.39
C ASP A 206 12.31 -3.22 -4.18
N PRO A 207 11.93 -4.09 -5.15
CA PRO A 207 10.76 -4.96 -5.06
C PRO A 207 10.81 -5.98 -3.91
N ALA A 208 12.01 -6.35 -3.43
CA ALA A 208 12.18 -7.34 -2.38
C ALA A 208 11.57 -6.88 -1.04
N LEU A 209 11.50 -5.56 -0.80
CA LEU A 209 10.84 -4.97 0.36
C LEU A 209 9.31 -5.22 0.36
N LEU A 210 8.71 -5.48 -0.80
CA LEU A 210 7.32 -5.93 -0.93
C LEU A 210 7.19 -7.47 -1.02
N GLY A 211 8.28 -8.21 -0.83
CA GLY A 211 8.31 -9.67 -1.01
C GLY A 211 8.35 -10.13 -2.47
N ILE A 212 8.53 -9.21 -3.43
CA ILE A 212 8.56 -9.51 -4.87
C ILE A 212 10.00 -9.86 -5.27
N ARG A 213 10.24 -11.11 -5.68
CA ARG A 213 11.60 -11.62 -5.96
C ARG A 213 12.04 -11.46 -7.42
N ASP A 214 11.09 -11.41 -8.36
CA ASP A 214 11.37 -11.48 -9.79
C ASP A 214 10.33 -10.67 -10.58
N LEU A 215 10.72 -9.48 -11.05
CA LEU A 215 9.86 -8.59 -11.86
C LEU A 215 9.56 -9.15 -13.26
N SER A 216 10.21 -10.24 -13.70
CA SER A 216 9.87 -10.88 -14.97
C SER A 216 8.66 -11.82 -14.86
N LYS A 217 8.17 -12.07 -13.64
CA LYS A 217 7.07 -13.01 -13.35
C LYS A 217 5.96 -12.34 -12.54
N PRO A 218 5.16 -11.46 -13.15
CA PRO A 218 4.00 -10.92 -12.48
C PRO A 218 2.97 -12.02 -12.19
N ASP A 219 2.24 -11.89 -11.07
CA ASP A 219 1.11 -12.75 -10.73
C ASP A 219 -0.07 -12.51 -11.69
N TYR A 220 -0.22 -11.28 -12.17
CA TYR A 220 -1.26 -10.88 -13.12
C TYR A 220 -0.72 -9.88 -14.17
N GLY A 221 -1.28 -9.91 -15.36
CA GLY A 221 -0.87 -9.05 -16.47
C GLY A 221 0.37 -9.59 -17.18
N GLU A 222 1.19 -8.69 -17.70
CA GLU A 222 2.36 -9.06 -18.52
C GLU A 222 3.63 -8.40 -17.95
N PRO A 223 4.81 -9.03 -18.09
CA PRO A 223 6.06 -8.44 -17.64
C PRO A 223 6.40 -7.20 -18.47
N VAL A 224 6.87 -6.14 -17.82
CA VAL A 224 7.25 -4.87 -18.46
C VAL A 224 8.75 -4.67 -18.34
N GLU A 225 9.41 -4.37 -19.45
CA GLU A 225 10.85 -4.15 -19.48
C GLU A 225 11.21 -2.75 -18.95
N LEU A 226 12.21 -2.69 -18.06
CA LEU A 226 12.77 -1.46 -17.51
C LEU A 226 13.87 -0.92 -18.45
N HIS A 227 14.00 0.41 -18.54
CA HIS A 227 15.16 1.04 -19.17
C HIS A 227 16.22 1.41 -18.13
N PRO A 228 17.49 1.58 -18.54
CA PRO A 228 18.53 2.11 -17.65
C PRO A 228 18.10 3.43 -16.99
N GLY A 229 18.18 3.50 -15.66
CA GLY A 229 17.77 4.67 -14.88
C GLY A 229 16.28 4.70 -14.49
N ASP A 230 15.47 3.74 -14.94
CA ASP A 230 14.12 3.55 -14.41
C ASP A 230 14.19 2.95 -12.99
N VAL A 231 13.33 3.45 -12.12
CA VAL A 231 13.09 2.96 -10.76
C VAL A 231 11.73 2.26 -10.75
N PRO A 232 11.61 1.05 -10.17
CA PRO A 232 10.30 0.41 -9.98
C PRO A 232 9.44 1.23 -9.02
N VAL A 233 8.23 1.60 -9.46
CA VAL A 233 7.25 2.31 -8.64
C VAL A 233 5.97 1.49 -8.56
N PHE A 234 5.44 1.33 -7.36
CA PHE A 234 4.30 0.46 -7.08
C PHE A 234 3.11 1.26 -6.56
N TRP A 235 1.93 0.96 -7.11
CA TRP A 235 0.65 1.50 -6.65
C TRP A 235 -0.27 0.36 -6.25
N ALA A 236 -1.12 0.60 -5.25
CA ALA A 236 -2.18 -0.33 -4.88
C ALA A 236 -3.03 -0.71 -6.12
N CYS A 237 -3.59 -1.92 -6.14
CA CYS A 237 -4.34 -2.43 -7.28
C CYS A 237 -5.70 -2.99 -6.87
N GLY A 238 -6.72 -2.74 -7.69
CA GLY A 238 -8.08 -3.28 -7.52
C GLY A 238 -8.15 -4.80 -7.61
N VAL A 239 -7.12 -5.46 -8.17
CA VAL A 239 -6.98 -6.93 -8.17
C VAL A 239 -6.83 -7.49 -6.75
N THR A 240 -6.54 -6.65 -5.74
CA THR A 240 -6.64 -7.02 -4.32
C THR A 240 -8.01 -7.59 -3.96
N ALA A 241 -9.08 -7.15 -4.65
CA ALA A 241 -10.42 -7.69 -4.45
C ALA A 241 -10.55 -9.17 -4.89
N ILE A 242 -9.76 -9.59 -5.90
CA ILE A 242 -9.68 -11.00 -6.33
C ILE A 242 -8.95 -11.83 -5.27
N GLU A 243 -7.85 -11.32 -4.70
CA GLU A 243 -7.19 -11.98 -3.56
C GLU A 243 -8.12 -12.10 -2.35
N ALA A 244 -8.98 -11.10 -2.11
CA ALA A 244 -9.97 -11.14 -1.05
C ALA A 244 -10.97 -12.30 -1.26
N ILE A 245 -11.46 -12.52 -2.48
CA ILE A 245 -12.31 -13.68 -2.84
C ILE A 245 -11.57 -15.01 -2.62
N ILE A 246 -10.33 -15.11 -3.11
CA ILE A 246 -9.54 -16.35 -3.03
C ILE A 246 -9.31 -16.76 -1.56
N HIS A 247 -9.04 -15.79 -0.69
CA HIS A 247 -8.73 -16.05 0.72
C HIS A 247 -9.97 -16.28 1.58
N SER A 248 -11.06 -15.54 1.34
CA SER A 248 -12.32 -15.73 2.09
C SER A 248 -13.10 -16.97 1.66
N ARG A 249 -12.79 -17.52 0.48
CA ARG A 249 -13.39 -18.75 -0.08
C ARG A 249 -14.92 -18.76 0.00
N PRO A 250 -15.60 -17.75 -0.58
CA PRO A 250 -17.04 -17.77 -0.62
C PRO A 250 -17.51 -18.97 -1.46
N PRO A 251 -18.70 -19.53 -1.17
CA PRO A 251 -19.24 -20.66 -1.94
C PRO A 251 -19.42 -20.31 -3.41
N LEU A 252 -19.77 -19.04 -3.69
CA LEU A 252 -19.84 -18.48 -5.03
C LEU A 252 -19.49 -16.99 -4.97
N ALA A 253 -18.69 -16.53 -5.92
CA ALA A 253 -18.42 -15.11 -6.14
C ALA A 253 -18.14 -14.85 -7.61
N PHE A 254 -18.26 -13.58 -8.01
CA PHE A 254 -17.91 -13.15 -9.36
C PHE A 254 -16.99 -11.93 -9.32
N SER A 255 -16.16 -11.78 -10.33
CA SER A 255 -15.48 -10.52 -10.62
C SER A 255 -15.56 -10.23 -12.11
N HIS A 256 -15.29 -8.99 -12.50
CA HIS A 256 -14.87 -8.74 -13.88
C HIS A 256 -13.53 -9.45 -14.17
N SER A 257 -13.28 -9.79 -15.44
CA SER A 257 -11.97 -10.24 -15.90
C SER A 257 -11.01 -9.04 -16.01
N PRO A 258 -9.72 -9.16 -15.62
CA PRO A 258 -8.76 -8.07 -15.76
C PRO A 258 -8.75 -7.45 -17.17
N GLY A 259 -8.87 -6.12 -17.27
CA GLY A 259 -8.98 -5.38 -18.54
C GLY A 259 -10.41 -5.27 -19.11
N CYS A 260 -11.39 -5.97 -18.52
CA CYS A 260 -12.80 -5.94 -18.88
C CYS A 260 -13.64 -5.18 -17.84
N MET A 261 -13.29 -3.93 -17.52
CA MET A 261 -13.98 -3.14 -16.50
C MET A 261 -15.41 -2.72 -16.89
N PHE A 262 -16.23 -2.38 -15.89
CA PHE A 262 -17.55 -1.76 -16.09
C PHE A 262 -17.41 -0.27 -16.47
N LEU A 263 -18.21 0.21 -17.42
CA LEU A 263 -18.18 1.60 -17.88
C LEU A 263 -19.32 2.43 -17.26
N CYS A 264 -18.98 3.41 -16.43
CA CYS A 264 -19.93 4.32 -15.81
C CYS A 264 -20.40 5.42 -16.78
N ASP A 265 -21.49 6.10 -16.44
CA ASP A 265 -21.95 7.31 -17.16
C ASP A 265 -21.32 8.60 -16.61
N ILE A 266 -20.47 8.49 -15.59
CA ILE A 266 -19.76 9.61 -14.95
C ILE A 266 -18.57 10.03 -15.83
N PRO A 267 -18.53 11.29 -16.31
CA PRO A 267 -17.37 11.78 -17.05
C PRO A 267 -16.11 11.84 -16.17
N ASP A 268 -14.94 11.57 -16.75
CA ASP A 268 -13.66 11.58 -16.03
C ASP A 268 -13.35 12.94 -15.38
N SER A 269 -13.74 14.04 -16.02
CA SER A 269 -13.52 15.41 -15.52
C SER A 269 -14.29 15.72 -14.23
N SER A 270 -15.35 14.96 -13.93
CA SER A 270 -16.25 15.15 -12.79
C SER A 270 -15.72 14.58 -11.48
N ILE A 271 -14.60 13.84 -11.51
CA ILE A 271 -13.95 13.27 -10.31
C ILE A 271 -13.51 14.38 -9.33
N ARG A 272 -13.42 15.63 -9.78
CA ARG A 272 -13.22 16.80 -8.91
C ARG A 272 -14.44 17.16 -8.04
N THR A 273 -15.61 16.55 -8.28
CA THR A 273 -16.92 17.05 -7.79
C THR A 273 -17.94 15.98 -7.39
N LEU A 274 -17.56 14.72 -7.17
CA LEU A 274 -18.50 13.80 -6.50
C LEU A 274 -18.78 14.33 -5.08
N PRO A 275 -20.04 14.34 -4.61
CA PRO A 275 -20.39 14.81 -3.29
C PRO A 275 -19.89 13.80 -2.25
N SER A 276 -18.62 13.94 -1.90
CA SER A 276 -18.21 13.74 -0.52
C SER A 276 -18.97 14.78 0.31
N ASP A 277 -19.44 14.43 1.51
CA ASP A 277 -19.93 15.41 2.51
C ASP A 277 -18.85 16.43 2.94
N SER A 278 -17.70 16.45 2.25
CA SER A 278 -16.60 17.38 2.41
C SER A 278 -16.53 18.29 1.18
N PRO A 279 -16.39 19.63 1.36
CA PRO A 279 -16.26 20.56 0.24
C PRO A 279 -15.07 20.17 -0.66
N PRO A 280 -15.09 20.55 -1.97
CA PRO A 280 -13.96 20.32 -2.87
C PRO A 280 -12.76 21.05 -2.27
N THR A 281 -11.86 20.28 -1.68
CA THR A 281 -10.65 20.80 -1.08
C THR A 281 -9.82 21.31 -2.25
N GLU A 282 -9.68 22.63 -2.37
CA GLU A 282 -8.54 23.18 -3.09
C GLU A 282 -7.31 22.42 -2.58
N SER A 283 -6.59 21.77 -3.49
CA SER A 283 -5.44 20.94 -3.14
C SER A 283 -4.46 21.84 -2.39
N ASP A 284 -4.39 21.70 -1.06
CA ASP A 284 -3.45 22.42 -0.22
C ASP A 284 -2.05 22.15 -0.79
N PRO A 285 -1.35 23.17 -1.32
CA PRO A 285 -0.02 22.99 -1.89
C PRO A 285 0.96 22.38 -0.89
N GLY A 286 0.71 22.56 0.42
CA GLY A 286 1.46 21.94 1.50
C GLY A 286 1.29 20.42 1.61
N GLN A 287 0.19 19.84 1.09
CA GLN A 287 -0.04 18.39 1.09
C GLN A 287 0.61 17.67 -0.10
N ALA A 288 1.11 18.41 -1.10
CA ALA A 288 1.76 17.78 -2.23
C ALA A 288 2.97 16.95 -1.75
N PRO A 289 3.14 15.71 -2.24
CA PRO A 289 4.20 14.83 -1.80
C PRO A 289 5.56 15.27 -2.37
N ILE A 290 6.60 15.00 -1.61
CA ILE A 290 8.01 15.04 -2.01
C ILE A 290 8.53 13.62 -1.88
N CYS A 291 9.27 13.16 -2.89
CA CYS A 291 9.94 11.87 -2.91
C CYS A 291 11.41 12.01 -2.48
N LEU A 292 11.81 11.33 -1.42
CA LEU A 292 13.16 11.41 -0.88
C LEU A 292 13.79 10.01 -0.79
N PRO A 293 15.03 9.82 -1.28
CA PRO A 293 15.74 8.57 -1.07
C PRO A 293 16.13 8.43 0.40
N ILE A 294 15.74 7.31 1.02
CA ILE A 294 16.08 6.98 2.40
C ILE A 294 17.09 5.83 2.49
N SER A 295 17.29 5.07 1.41
CA SER A 295 18.37 4.10 1.27
C SER A 295 18.79 3.96 -0.19
N HIS A 296 20.08 3.69 -0.41
CA HIS A 296 20.64 3.45 -1.75
C HIS A 296 20.86 1.95 -2.04
N ASN A 297 20.99 1.12 -1.01
CA ASN A 297 21.15 -0.32 -1.15
C ASN A 297 20.56 -1.07 0.08
N PRO A 298 19.36 -1.65 -0.03
CA PRO A 298 18.49 -1.63 -1.20
C PRO A 298 18.00 -0.21 -1.52
N LEU A 299 17.72 0.07 -2.80
CA LEU A 299 17.19 1.37 -3.21
C LEU A 299 15.80 1.55 -2.60
N PHE A 300 15.58 2.63 -1.85
CA PHE A 300 14.28 2.87 -1.22
C PHE A 300 14.03 4.37 -1.08
N TYR A 301 12.87 4.80 -1.56
CA TYR A 301 12.38 6.17 -1.39
C TYR A 301 11.16 6.19 -0.50
N SER A 302 11.01 7.30 0.23
CA SER A 302 9.82 7.61 1.03
C SER A 302 9.14 8.87 0.50
N LEU A 303 7.84 8.99 0.77
CA LEU A 303 7.04 10.15 0.45
C LEU A 303 6.73 10.94 1.72
N VAL A 304 6.76 12.27 1.62
CA VAL A 304 6.41 13.19 2.72
C VAL A 304 5.71 14.41 2.14
N SER A 305 4.72 14.98 2.85
CA SER A 305 4.11 16.23 2.38
C SER A 305 5.10 17.39 2.46
N LYS A 306 4.97 18.39 1.57
CA LYS A 306 5.77 19.62 1.61
C LYS A 306 5.71 20.31 2.99
N SER A 307 4.54 20.31 3.63
CA SER A 307 4.34 20.88 4.97
C SER A 307 5.09 20.11 6.06
N ALA A 308 5.01 18.77 6.06
CA ALA A 308 5.73 17.96 7.05
C ALA A 308 7.25 18.06 6.87
N ALA A 309 7.73 18.06 5.62
CA ALA A 309 9.15 18.25 5.33
C ALA A 309 9.66 19.63 5.81
N ALA A 310 8.87 20.69 5.60
CA ALA A 310 9.21 22.03 6.09
C ALA A 310 9.28 22.09 7.61
N ASN A 311 8.32 21.47 8.31
CA ASN A 311 8.33 21.42 9.79
C ASN A 311 9.54 20.66 10.33
N ILE A 312 9.92 19.54 9.70
CA ILE A 312 11.10 18.77 10.14
C ILE A 312 12.38 19.56 9.88
N ARG A 313 12.50 20.27 8.76
CA ARG A 313 13.64 21.15 8.47
C ARG A 313 13.75 22.31 9.46
N GLN A 314 12.64 22.88 9.91
CA GLN A 314 12.65 23.87 10.99
C GLN A 314 13.16 23.28 12.31
N LEU A 315 12.83 22.02 12.61
CA LEU A 315 13.40 21.32 13.78
C LEU A 315 14.90 21.09 13.60
N GLU A 316 15.37 20.71 12.41
CA GLU A 316 16.80 20.62 12.11
C GLU A 316 17.52 21.94 12.38
N GLU A 317 16.95 23.07 11.93
CA GLU A 317 17.50 24.42 12.16
C GLU A 317 17.62 24.76 13.66
N ILE A 318 16.61 24.39 14.46
CA ILE A 318 16.63 24.59 15.92
C ILE A 318 17.69 23.70 16.58
N ILE A 319 17.81 22.44 16.16
CA ILE A 319 18.78 21.49 16.74
C ILE A 319 20.22 21.94 16.51
N ILE A 320 20.51 22.62 15.38
CA ILE A 320 21.83 23.18 15.09
C ILE A 320 22.09 24.55 15.71
N GLU A 321 21.10 25.15 16.38
CA GLU A 321 21.40 26.25 17.29
C GLU A 321 22.39 25.68 18.32
N ASP A 322 23.61 26.20 18.31
CA ASP A 322 24.74 25.70 19.10
C ASP A 322 24.94 26.60 20.34
N PRO A 323 24.01 26.61 21.32
CA PRO A 323 24.16 27.42 22.49
C PRO A 323 25.40 26.93 23.23
N GLY A 324 26.38 27.83 23.39
CA GLY A 324 27.67 27.51 23.99
C GLY A 324 28.79 27.12 23.01
N GLN A 325 28.57 27.19 21.69
CA GLN A 325 29.61 26.99 20.67
C GLN A 325 30.36 25.65 20.81
N ARG A 326 29.60 24.56 21.00
CA ARG A 326 30.14 23.20 21.19
C ARG A 326 30.63 22.55 19.90
N GLY A 327 30.46 23.21 18.75
CA GLY A 327 30.93 22.74 17.45
C GLY A 327 29.93 21.84 16.71
N ILE A 328 28.66 21.85 17.10
CA ILE A 328 27.62 20.95 16.54
C ILE A 328 27.43 21.14 15.03
N ARG A 329 27.72 22.34 14.50
CA ARG A 329 27.63 22.64 13.07
C ARG A 329 28.47 21.71 12.20
N ALA A 330 29.58 21.17 12.72
CA ALA A 330 30.41 20.23 11.98
C ALA A 330 29.74 18.86 11.79
N LEU A 331 28.71 18.55 12.59
CA LEU A 331 27.94 17.31 12.52
C LEU A 331 26.67 17.44 11.67
N PHE A 332 26.34 18.65 11.20
CA PHE A 332 25.11 18.88 10.45
C PHE A 332 25.22 18.35 9.02
N VAL A 333 24.30 17.44 8.69
CA VAL A 333 24.03 17.02 7.32
C VAL A 333 22.60 17.40 6.98
N GLN A 334 22.43 18.19 5.92
CA GLN A 334 21.12 18.67 5.49
C GLN A 334 20.17 17.51 5.18
N ASP A 335 18.92 17.60 5.67
CA ASP A 335 17.86 16.60 5.53
C ASP A 335 18.16 15.23 6.18
N GLU A 336 19.19 15.11 7.02
CA GLU A 336 19.49 13.85 7.70
C GLU A 336 18.42 13.48 8.73
N LEU A 337 17.90 14.45 9.49
CA LEU A 337 16.77 14.19 10.40
C LEU A 337 15.53 13.84 9.59
N LEU A 338 15.27 14.56 8.50
CA LEU A 338 14.14 14.26 7.61
C LEU A 338 14.21 12.82 7.07
N ARG A 339 15.36 12.40 6.53
CA ARG A 339 15.56 11.03 6.04
C ARG A 339 15.44 10.01 7.17
N SER A 340 15.95 10.31 8.36
CA SER A 340 15.85 9.45 9.54
C SER A 340 14.41 9.27 10.00
N CYS A 341 13.62 10.35 10.06
CA CYS A 341 12.19 10.31 10.36
C CYS A 341 11.43 9.44 9.34
N LEU A 342 11.77 9.55 8.06
CA LEU A 342 11.14 8.75 7.00
C LEU A 342 11.57 7.27 7.05
N ALA A 343 12.84 6.97 7.32
CA ALA A 343 13.27 5.59 7.53
C ALA A 343 12.57 4.96 8.75
N LEU A 344 12.46 5.72 9.84
CA LEU A 344 11.71 5.31 11.03
C LEU A 344 10.23 5.08 10.74
N SER A 345 9.58 5.88 9.90
CA SER A 345 8.15 5.68 9.59
C SER A 345 7.87 4.32 8.96
N HIS A 346 8.78 3.83 8.12
CA HIS A 346 8.68 2.51 7.47
C HIS A 346 9.11 1.33 8.34
N SER A 347 9.82 1.58 9.44
CA SER A 347 10.36 0.52 10.29
C SER A 347 9.31 -0.04 11.26
N SER A 348 9.11 -1.36 11.27
CA SER A 348 8.30 -2.04 12.29
C SER A 348 9.07 -2.33 13.58
N SER A 349 10.40 -2.42 13.49
CA SER A 349 11.32 -2.71 14.58
C SER A 349 12.46 -1.71 14.60
N VAL A 350 12.91 -1.25 15.76
CA VAL A 350 13.94 -0.23 15.91
C VAL A 350 14.95 -0.69 16.96
N ALA A 351 16.23 -0.62 16.60
CA ALA A 351 17.32 -0.84 17.51
C ALA A 351 17.90 0.52 17.95
N ILE A 352 17.88 0.78 19.24
CA ILE A 352 18.50 1.97 19.84
C ILE A 352 19.87 1.56 20.36
N THR A 353 20.94 2.17 19.86
CA THR A 353 22.29 1.95 20.37
C THR A 353 22.63 3.00 21.42
N THR A 354 23.06 2.55 22.60
CA THR A 354 23.51 3.38 23.73
C THR A 354 24.71 2.70 24.41
N GLY A 355 25.53 3.40 25.19
CA GLY A 355 26.60 2.75 25.97
C GLY A 355 28.00 3.34 25.79
N PHE A 356 28.16 4.65 25.92
CA PHE A 356 29.48 5.28 26.04
C PHE A 356 29.62 5.98 27.39
N PRO A 357 29.85 5.22 28.49
CA PRO A 357 29.99 5.83 29.80
C PRO A 357 31.22 6.75 29.84
N THR A 358 30.98 8.02 30.16
CA THR A 358 31.99 9.08 30.26
C THR A 358 33.03 8.81 31.36
N HIS A 359 32.65 8.11 32.44
CA HIS A 359 33.57 7.69 33.51
C HIS A 359 33.56 6.18 33.71
N TYR A 360 34.29 5.48 32.84
CA TYR A 360 34.40 4.01 32.83
C TYR A 360 35.01 3.36 34.10
N MET A 361 35.52 4.16 35.03
CA MET A 361 36.16 3.68 36.27
C MET A 361 35.19 3.57 37.47
N HIS A 362 33.93 3.97 37.30
CA HIS A 362 32.91 3.94 38.35
C HIS A 362 32.01 2.69 38.24
N SER A 363 31.39 2.30 39.36
CA SER A 363 30.47 1.15 39.45
C SER A 363 29.19 1.53 40.21
N PRO A 364 28.05 1.78 39.53
CA PRO A 364 27.87 1.70 38.08
C PRO A 364 28.62 2.81 37.31
N PRO A 365 28.89 2.63 36.01
CA PRO A 365 29.51 3.66 35.17
C PRO A 365 28.66 4.94 35.12
N ASP A 366 29.29 6.12 35.11
CA ASP A 366 28.55 7.38 35.01
C ASP A 366 28.36 7.80 33.53
N GLU A 367 27.10 8.07 33.18
CA GLU A 367 26.66 8.62 31.89
C GLU A 367 25.49 9.59 32.15
N THR A 368 25.52 10.78 31.56
CA THR A 368 24.64 11.88 31.99
C THR A 368 23.34 12.01 31.19
N ASP A 369 23.34 11.65 29.91
CA ASP A 369 22.23 11.93 28.99
C ASP A 369 21.87 10.77 28.04
N GLY A 370 22.81 9.90 27.70
CA GLY A 370 22.58 8.74 26.82
C GLY A 370 21.43 7.83 27.28
N PRO A 371 21.50 7.22 28.49
CA PRO A 371 20.47 6.27 28.93
C PRO A 371 19.08 6.89 29.13
N PRO A 372 18.91 8.08 29.76
CA PRO A 372 17.61 8.75 29.80
C PRO A 372 17.06 9.09 28.40
N GLY A 373 17.91 9.53 27.47
CA GLY A 373 17.53 9.79 26.09
C GLY A 373 17.05 8.54 25.36
N ALA A 374 17.76 7.42 25.52
CA ALA A 374 17.37 6.13 24.95
C ALA A 374 16.01 5.64 25.47
N ILE A 375 15.73 5.80 26.77
CA ILE A 375 14.42 5.47 27.35
C ILE A 375 13.32 6.38 26.76
N ALA A 376 13.57 7.68 26.60
CA ALA A 376 12.61 8.60 26.00
C ALA A 376 12.26 8.23 24.55
N MET A 377 13.28 7.91 23.74
CA MET A 377 13.07 7.42 22.37
C MET A 377 12.30 6.10 22.36
N ALA A 378 12.64 5.16 23.24
CA ALA A 378 11.92 3.90 23.35
C ALA A 378 10.44 4.10 23.69
N THR A 379 10.13 4.97 24.65
CA THR A 379 8.75 5.32 25.01
C THR A 379 7.97 5.89 23.81
N MET A 380 8.59 6.79 23.04
CA MET A 380 7.98 7.36 21.84
C MET A 380 7.72 6.28 20.78
N LEU A 381 8.72 5.45 20.46
CA LEU A 381 8.62 4.42 19.42
C LEU A 381 7.61 3.33 19.77
N LEU A 382 7.56 2.91 21.04
CA LEU A 382 6.52 1.99 21.54
C LEU A 382 5.12 2.60 21.41
N SER A 383 4.98 3.92 21.64
CA SER A 383 3.71 4.61 21.48
C SER A 383 3.27 4.72 20.02
N LEU A 384 4.22 4.67 19.08
CA LEU A 384 3.98 4.54 17.65
C LEU A 384 3.75 3.06 17.22
N GLY A 385 3.66 2.13 18.16
CA GLY A 385 3.42 0.71 17.89
C GLY A 385 4.64 -0.05 17.36
N LYS A 386 5.84 0.52 17.44
CA LYS A 386 7.08 -0.11 16.96
C LYS A 386 7.64 -1.06 18.00
N GLN A 387 8.29 -2.13 17.54
CA GLN A 387 9.10 -2.98 18.39
C GLN A 387 10.43 -2.28 18.67
N VAL A 388 10.88 -2.26 19.92
CA VAL A 388 12.11 -1.55 20.30
C VAL A 388 13.05 -2.50 21.01
N THR A 389 14.33 -2.49 20.63
CA THR A 389 15.40 -3.20 21.32
C THR A 389 16.51 -2.22 21.67
N LEU A 390 17.00 -2.28 22.90
CA LEU A 390 18.15 -1.49 23.33
C LEU A 390 19.42 -2.33 23.12
N LEU A 391 20.37 -1.80 22.36
CA LEU A 391 21.69 -2.38 22.15
C LEU A 391 22.69 -1.60 22.98
N THR A 392 23.46 -2.29 23.81
CA THR A 392 24.46 -1.68 24.69
C THR A 392 25.73 -2.49 24.73
N ASP A 393 26.85 -1.88 25.12
CA ASP A 393 28.07 -2.64 25.39
C ASP A 393 27.94 -3.45 26.69
N SER A 394 28.83 -4.42 26.89
CA SER A 394 28.80 -5.30 28.07
C SER A 394 28.94 -4.57 29.41
N ARG A 395 29.52 -3.35 29.45
CA ARG A 395 29.77 -2.61 30.69
C ARG A 395 28.54 -1.83 31.13
N ALA A 396 27.78 -1.27 30.18
CA ALA A 396 26.55 -0.54 30.47
C ALA A 396 25.31 -1.44 30.50
N LEU A 397 25.46 -2.76 30.28
CA LEU A 397 24.34 -3.71 30.23
C LEU A 397 23.51 -3.72 31.52
N GLU A 398 24.12 -3.99 32.67
CA GLU A 398 23.40 -4.08 33.96
C GLU A 398 22.72 -2.76 34.33
N MET A 399 23.38 -1.64 34.05
CA MET A 399 22.82 -0.30 34.26
C MET A 399 21.58 -0.09 33.40
N ASN A 400 21.66 -0.36 32.10
CA ASN A 400 20.53 -0.19 31.18
C ASN A 400 19.37 -1.14 31.50
N GLU A 401 19.65 -2.38 31.91
CA GLU A 401 18.62 -3.33 32.38
C GLU A 401 17.89 -2.78 33.63
N ALA A 402 18.64 -2.27 34.60
CA ALA A 402 18.07 -1.66 35.80
C ALA A 402 17.22 -0.41 35.46
N MET A 403 17.70 0.42 34.53
CA MET A 403 16.97 1.60 34.07
C MET A 403 15.67 1.25 33.34
N VAL A 404 15.68 0.24 32.46
CA VAL A 404 14.46 -0.24 31.80
C VAL A 404 13.47 -0.78 32.82
N ALA A 405 13.92 -1.60 33.78
CA ALA A 405 13.06 -2.15 34.83
C ALA A 405 12.42 -1.04 35.69
N GLU A 406 13.21 -0.03 36.06
CA GLU A 406 12.74 1.12 36.82
C GLU A 406 11.77 1.99 36.01
N ALA A 407 12.04 2.22 34.72
CA ALA A 407 11.17 2.96 33.82
C ALA A 407 9.80 2.28 33.64
N VAL A 408 9.77 0.94 33.59
CA VAL A 408 8.51 0.17 33.61
C VAL A 408 7.80 0.33 34.96
N ARG A 409 8.53 0.17 36.08
CA ARG A 409 7.96 0.31 37.43
C ARG A 409 7.32 1.68 37.67
N ARG A 410 7.92 2.75 37.12
CA ARG A 410 7.40 4.12 37.21
C ARG A 410 6.34 4.46 36.14
N GLY A 411 6.06 3.56 35.22
CA GLY A 411 5.09 3.78 34.14
C GLY A 411 5.58 4.70 33.02
N VAL A 412 6.89 4.97 32.94
CA VAL A 412 7.52 5.71 31.82
C VAL A 412 7.56 4.84 30.56
N LEU A 413 7.87 3.55 30.72
CA LEU A 413 7.72 2.54 29.69
C LEU A 413 6.45 1.73 29.95
N LYS A 414 5.61 1.57 28.92
CA LYS A 414 4.38 0.75 29.00
C LYS A 414 4.67 -0.74 29.15
N ALA A 415 5.81 -1.19 28.63
CA ALA A 415 6.26 -2.58 28.67
C ALA A 415 7.79 -2.62 28.72
N ALA A 416 8.34 -3.71 29.28
CA ALA A 416 9.77 -3.95 29.23
C ALA A 416 10.23 -4.16 27.79
N ILE A 417 11.37 -3.56 27.44
CA ILE A 417 12.03 -3.74 26.15
C ILE A 417 13.26 -4.66 26.32
N PRO A 418 13.61 -5.48 25.33
CA PRO A 418 14.85 -6.25 25.37
C PRO A 418 16.07 -5.33 25.43
N VAL A 419 17.02 -5.66 26.30
CA VAL A 419 18.35 -5.05 26.35
C VAL A 419 19.36 -6.12 25.95
N VAL A 420 20.15 -5.84 24.90
CA VAL A 420 21.08 -6.81 24.32
C VAL A 420 22.50 -6.25 24.40
N GLY A 421 23.34 -6.97 25.13
CA GLY A 421 24.78 -6.69 25.22
C GLY A 421 25.53 -7.10 23.95
N PHE A 422 26.19 -6.17 23.29
CA PHE A 422 27.20 -6.46 22.29
C PHE A 422 28.51 -6.88 22.97
N LYS A 423 29.11 -7.98 22.48
CA LYS A 423 30.44 -8.44 22.88
C LYS A 423 31.34 -8.47 21.67
N ASP A 424 32.41 -7.68 21.71
CA ASP A 424 33.46 -7.76 20.71
C ASP A 424 34.29 -9.04 20.94
N GLY A 425 34.28 -9.91 19.94
CA GLY A 425 35.04 -11.16 19.89
C GLY A 425 35.94 -11.22 18.65
N GLY A 426 36.13 -10.10 17.95
CA GLY A 426 36.93 -10.00 16.73
C GLY A 426 36.23 -9.30 15.56
N PRO A 427 36.89 -9.23 14.39
CA PRO A 427 36.48 -8.37 13.27
C PRO A 427 35.06 -8.62 12.71
N GLN A 428 34.52 -9.82 12.91
CA GLN A 428 33.19 -10.22 12.40
C GLN A 428 32.10 -10.19 13.48
N SER A 429 32.43 -9.82 14.72
CA SER A 429 31.48 -9.88 15.83
C SER A 429 30.28 -8.99 15.64
N ALA A 430 30.47 -7.77 15.11
CA ALA A 430 29.36 -6.87 14.79
C ALA A 430 28.42 -7.48 13.73
N LEU A 431 28.99 -8.10 12.69
CA LEU A 431 28.21 -8.73 11.63
C LEU A 431 27.43 -9.95 12.15
N HIS A 432 28.06 -10.82 12.93
CA HIS A 432 27.37 -11.97 13.56
C HIS A 432 26.33 -11.56 14.60
N PHE A 433 26.50 -10.39 15.21
CA PHE A 433 25.56 -9.81 16.16
C PHE A 433 24.32 -9.26 15.46
N LEU A 434 24.51 -8.46 14.40
CA LEU A 434 23.43 -7.81 13.66
C LEU A 434 22.74 -8.76 12.66
N CYS A 435 23.42 -9.81 12.21
CA CYS A 435 22.94 -10.72 11.18
C CYS A 435 22.88 -12.18 11.64
N HIS A 436 21.92 -12.95 11.10
CA HIS A 436 21.85 -14.39 11.31
C HIS A 436 23.10 -15.05 10.72
N HIS A 437 23.91 -15.68 11.58
CA HIS A 437 25.17 -16.33 11.20
C HIS A 437 26.16 -15.43 10.44
N GLY A 438 26.07 -14.11 10.60
CA GLY A 438 26.93 -13.16 9.89
C GLY A 438 26.60 -12.98 8.42
N ASP A 439 25.41 -13.37 7.98
CA ASP A 439 24.93 -13.14 6.61
C ASP A 439 24.26 -11.75 6.49
N PRO A 440 24.89 -10.77 5.82
CA PRO A 440 24.33 -9.42 5.68
C PRO A 440 22.94 -9.38 5.04
N SER A 441 22.57 -10.41 4.26
CA SER A 441 21.25 -10.52 3.64
C SER A 441 20.15 -11.00 4.61
N ARG A 442 20.52 -11.41 5.82
CA ARG A 442 19.62 -11.89 6.88
C ARG A 442 19.84 -11.13 8.19
N PRO A 443 19.55 -9.82 8.25
CA PRO A 443 19.56 -9.09 9.50
C PRO A 443 18.66 -9.76 10.55
N ARG A 444 19.11 -9.83 11.80
CA ARG A 444 18.32 -10.39 12.92
C ARG A 444 17.10 -9.54 13.25
N SER A 445 17.10 -8.29 12.81
CA SER A 445 16.03 -7.33 12.95
C SER A 445 15.77 -6.75 11.56
N ALA A 446 14.84 -7.36 10.83
CA ALA A 446 14.76 -7.27 9.36
C ALA A 446 14.19 -5.96 8.79
N GLU A 447 13.85 -4.99 9.63
CA GLU A 447 13.30 -3.69 9.22
C GLU A 447 13.74 -2.62 10.22
N SER A 448 15.05 -2.54 10.49
CA SER A 448 15.61 -1.69 11.55
C SER A 448 16.16 -0.37 11.04
N ALA A 449 15.54 0.73 11.47
CA ALA A 449 16.24 1.99 11.62
C ALA A 449 17.17 1.88 12.85
N PHE A 450 18.43 2.30 12.69
CA PHE A 450 19.37 2.43 13.79
C PHE A 450 19.35 3.88 14.27
N LEU A 451 19.04 4.08 15.54
CA LEU A 451 19.18 5.37 16.20
C LEU A 451 20.36 5.27 17.16
N SER A 452 21.39 6.06 16.93
CA SER A 452 22.42 6.31 17.94
C SER A 452 21.98 7.50 18.79
N CYS A 453 21.94 7.30 20.11
CA CYS A 453 22.07 8.41 21.04
C CYS A 453 23.53 8.86 21.12
#